data_AF-A0A661LGH1-F1
#
_entry.id   AF-A0A661LGH1-F1
#
_cell.length_a   1.000
_cell.length_b   1.000
_cell.length_c   1.000
_cell.angle_alpha   90.00
_cell.angle_beta   90.00
_cell.angle_gamma   90.00
#
_symmetry.space_group_name_H-M   'P 1'
#
loop_
_entity.id
_entity.type
_entity.pdbx_description
1 polymer ?
#
loop_
_entity_poly.entity_id
_entity_poly.type
_entity_poly.pdbx_seq_one_letter_code
_entity_poly.pdbx_strand_id
1 'polypeptide(L)'
;MGVRMKSSAKKVNFMIENKVRKELELLVPPGQRSRIVNEALRKELDRMRKTQAIERLHRLRREGNQFSTQEIISVLRKERMNH
;
A
#
# COMPACT_ATOMS: atom_id res chain seq x y z
N MET A 1 -8.11 18.39 -20.93
CA MET A 1 -7.74 19.23 -19.77
C MET A 1 -7.76 18.35 -18.53
N GLY A 2 -6.61 18.08 -17.91
CA GLY A 2 -6.53 17.25 -16.71
C GLY A 2 -7.04 18.02 -15.50
N VAL A 3 -8.01 17.46 -14.79
CA VAL A 3 -8.56 18.03 -13.55
C VAL A 3 -7.43 18.13 -12.51
N ARG A 4 -6.98 19.36 -12.22
CA ARG A 4 -6.16 19.63 -11.03
C ARG A 4 -7.03 19.40 -9.80
N MET A 5 -7.01 18.18 -9.24
CA MET A 5 -7.56 17.93 -7.92
C MET A 5 -6.80 18.83 -6.93
N LYS A 6 -7.46 19.89 -6.44
CA LYS A 6 -6.97 20.63 -5.28
C LYS A 6 -6.92 19.65 -4.12
N SER A 7 -5.72 19.23 -3.71
CA SER A 7 -5.54 18.43 -2.51
C SER A 7 -5.95 19.28 -1.31
N SER A 8 -7.19 19.13 -0.84
CA SER A 8 -7.65 19.74 0.40
C SER A 8 -6.96 19.01 1.55
N ALA A 9 -5.89 19.60 2.07
CA ALA A 9 -5.28 19.12 3.31
C ALA A 9 -6.26 19.40 4.45
N LYS A 10 -6.68 18.34 5.16
CA LYS A 10 -7.44 18.46 6.41
C LYS A 10 -6.48 18.42 7.58
N LYS A 11 -6.70 19.30 8.57
CA LYS A 11 -5.94 19.24 9.83
C LYS A 11 -6.33 17.97 10.57
N VAL A 12 -5.32 17.17 10.92
CA VAL A 12 -5.46 15.97 11.75
C VAL A 12 -4.81 16.28 13.10
N ASN A 13 -5.47 15.91 14.20
CA ASN A 13 -4.90 16.03 15.53
C ASN A 13 -4.19 14.72 15.86
N PHE A 14 -2.87 14.76 15.96
CA PHE A 14 -2.06 13.63 16.42
C PHE A 14 -0.90 14.16 17.26
N MET A 15 -0.42 13.32 18.17
CA MET A 15 0.73 13.63 18.99
C MET A 15 2.01 13.24 18.23
N ILE A 16 3.02 14.11 18.28
CA ILE A 16 4.35 13.84 17.75
C ILE A 16 5.31 13.83 18.94
N GLU A 17 6.23 12.87 18.98
CA GLU A 17 7.26 12.84 20.00
C GLU A 17 8.09 14.14 20.02
N ASN A 18 8.47 14.58 21.21
CA ASN A 18 9.24 15.81 21.38
C ASN A 18 10.59 15.78 20.63
N LYS A 19 11.22 14.60 20.51
CA LYS A 19 12.47 14.43 19.75
C LYS A 19 12.24 14.68 18.27
N VAL A 20 11.24 14.01 17.69
CA VAL A 20 10.86 14.17 16.27
C VAL A 20 10.42 15.61 15.97
N ARG A 21 9.68 16.24 16.88
CA ARG A 21 9.31 17.66 16.75
C ARG A 21 10.55 18.56 16.66
N LYS A 22 11.53 18.38 17.58
CA LYS A 22 12.75 19.19 17.59
C LYS A 22 13.55 19.01 16.29
N GLU A 23 13.72 17.77 15.84
CA GLU A 23 14.42 17.50 14.58
C GLU A 23 13.70 18.10 13.37
N LEU A 24 12.37 18.02 13.33
CA LEU A 24 11.58 18.64 12.28
C LEU A 24 11.74 20.18 12.30
N GLU A 25 11.78 20.80 13.47
CA GLU A 25 11.98 22.24 13.61
C GLU A 25 13.39 22.68 13.21
N LEU A 26 14.41 21.84 13.47
CA LEU A 26 15.81 22.09 13.14
C LEU A 26 16.12 21.89 11.64
N LEU A 27 15.59 20.82 11.04
CA LEU A 27 15.93 20.41 9.68
C LEU A 27 15.02 21.04 8.62
N VAL A 28 13.80 21.47 9.00
CA VAL A 28 12.80 21.93 8.04
C VAL A 28 12.45 23.41 8.23
N PRO A 29 12.63 24.24 7.19
CA PRO A 29 12.24 25.64 7.21
C PRO A 29 10.77 25.86 7.59
N PRO A 30 10.44 26.97 8.27
CA PRO A 30 9.06 27.33 8.56
C PRO A 30 8.26 27.44 7.25
N GLY A 31 7.05 26.88 7.25
CA GLY A 31 6.16 26.83 6.07
C GLY A 31 6.29 25.57 5.19
N GLN A 32 7.40 24.82 5.27
CA GLN A 32 7.56 23.56 4.50
C GLN A 32 7.25 22.30 5.32
N ARG A 33 7.11 22.44 6.64
CA ARG A 33 6.88 21.32 7.58
C ARG A 33 5.69 20.45 7.20
N SER A 34 4.55 21.05 6.89
CA SER A 34 3.34 20.32 6.49
C SER A 34 3.57 19.50 5.21
N ARG A 35 4.30 20.06 4.23
CA ARG A 35 4.63 19.35 3.00
C ARG A 35 5.53 18.15 3.26
N ILE A 36 6.61 18.33 4.02
CA ILE A 36 7.56 17.25 4.31
C ILE A 36 6.91 16.15 5.15
N VAL A 37 6.13 16.51 6.16
CA VAL A 37 5.38 15.53 6.98
C VAL A 37 4.40 14.75 6.11
N ASN A 38 3.66 15.41 5.22
CA ASN A 38 2.75 14.72 4.30
C ASN A 38 3.50 13.79 3.33
N GLU A 39 4.65 14.20 2.80
CA GLU A 39 5.47 13.36 1.92
C GLU A 39 6.04 12.14 2.67
N ALA A 40 6.51 12.32 3.91
CA ALA A 40 6.99 11.23 4.75
C ALA A 40 5.87 10.24 5.10
N LEU A 41 4.72 10.73 5.53
CA LEU A 41 3.54 9.91 5.82
C LEU A 41 3.07 9.15 4.58
N ARG A 42 3.06 9.78 3.40
CA ARG A 42 2.66 9.12 2.16
C ARG A 42 3.58 7.94 1.82
N LYS A 43 4.90 8.13 1.92
CA LYS A 43 5.88 7.06 1.69
C LYS A 43 5.66 5.89 2.65
N GLU A 44 5.42 6.17 3.93
CA GLU A 44 5.22 5.12 4.92
C GLU A 44 3.90 4.38 4.73
N LEU A 45 2.81 5.09 4.42
CA LEU A 45 1.53 4.46 4.08
C LEU A 45 1.62 3.58 2.83
N ASP A 46 2.35 4.01 1.80
CA ASP A 46 2.57 3.19 0.61
C ASP A 46 3.42 1.95 0.92
N ARG A 47 4.40 2.06 1.83
CA ARG A 47 5.14 0.90 2.34
C ARG A 47 4.22 -0.08 3.07
N MET A 48 3.40 0.40 3.99
CA MET A 48 2.43 -0.42 4.72
C MET A 48 1.44 -1.12 3.77
N ARG A 49 0.91 -0.41 2.77
CA ARG A 49 0.02 -1.00 1.75
C ARG A 49 0.69 -2.14 0.99
N LYS A 50 1.95 -1.96 0.59
CA LYS A 50 2.72 -3.01 -0.10
C LYS A 50 2.90 -4.23 0.80
N THR A 51 3.27 -4.02 2.07
CA THR A 51 3.42 -5.12 3.04
C THR A 51 2.12 -5.88 3.22
N GLN A 52 1.00 -5.17 3.40
CA GLN A 52 -0.33 -5.80 3.51
C GLN A 52 -0.71 -6.59 2.25
N ALA A 53 -0.41 -6.06 1.05
CA ALA A 53 -0.68 -6.75 -0.20
C ALA A 53 0.15 -8.05 -0.32
N ILE A 54 1.42 -8.00 0.06
CA ILE A 54 2.33 -9.15 0.08
C ILE A 54 1.87 -10.20 1.09
N GLU A 55 1.50 -9.78 2.30
CA GLU A 55 0.93 -10.68 3.32
C GLU A 55 -0.34 -11.38 2.81
N ARG A 56 -1.21 -10.63 2.11
CA ARG A 56 -2.42 -11.19 1.51
C ARG A 56 -2.10 -12.21 0.42
N LEU A 57 -1.11 -11.94 -0.44
CA LEU A 57 -0.63 -12.89 -1.44
C LEU A 57 -0.04 -14.15 -0.79
N HIS A 58 0.75 -14.00 0.27
CA HIS A 58 1.30 -15.15 0.99
C HIS A 58 0.20 -15.98 1.66
N ARG A 59 -0.82 -15.35 2.23
CA ARG A 59 -1.98 -16.05 2.79
C ARG A 59 -2.71 -16.85 1.70
N LEU A 60 -3.05 -16.20 0.58
CA LEU A 60 -3.70 -16.88 -0.54
C LEU A 60 -2.86 -18.03 -1.12
N ARG A 61 -1.53 -17.87 -1.18
CA ARG A 61 -0.61 -18.94 -1.61
C ARG A 61 -0.58 -20.13 -0.64
N ARG A 62 -0.78 -19.89 0.66
CA ARG A 62 -0.83 -20.95 1.68
C ARG A 62 -2.19 -21.65 1.73
N GLU A 63 -3.27 -20.92 1.47
CA GLU A 63 -4.65 -21.42 1.53
C GLU A 63 -5.13 -22.01 0.20
N GLY A 64 -4.53 -21.62 -0.93
CA GLY A 64 -4.90 -22.11 -2.25
C GLY A 64 -4.34 -23.52 -2.51
N ASN A 65 -5.21 -24.43 -2.96
CA ASN A 65 -4.78 -25.70 -3.56
C ASN A 65 -3.82 -25.39 -4.71
N GLN A 66 -2.60 -25.89 -4.62
CA GLN A 66 -1.62 -25.77 -5.70
C GLN A 66 -1.97 -26.80 -6.77
N PHE A 67 -2.82 -26.40 -7.72
CA PHE A 67 -3.09 -27.23 -8.88
C PHE A 67 -1.89 -27.21 -9.82
N SER A 68 -1.37 -28.39 -10.12
CA SER A 68 -0.39 -28.56 -11.19
C SER A 68 -1.02 -28.18 -12.53
N THR A 69 -0.22 -27.64 -13.45
CA THR A 69 -0.65 -27.38 -14.82
C THR A 69 -1.25 -28.63 -15.47
N GLN A 70 -0.76 -29.83 -15.12
CA GLN A 70 -1.31 -31.09 -15.61
C GLN A 70 -2.70 -31.41 -15.05
N GLU A 71 -2.98 -31.05 -13.80
CA GLU A 71 -4.31 -31.22 -13.19
C GLU A 71 -5.33 -30.27 -13.81
N ILE A 72 -4.92 -29.03 -14.09
CA ILE A 72 -5.76 -28.06 -14.80
C ILE A 72 -6.08 -28.57 -16.22
N ILE A 73 -5.07 -29.05 -16.95
CA ILE A 73 -5.25 -29.59 -18.31
C ILE A 73 -6.14 -30.84 -18.31
N SER A 74 -6.01 -31.72 -17.32
CA SER A 74 -6.80 -32.95 -17.26
C SER A 74 -8.29 -32.67 -16.98
N VAL A 75 -8.60 -31.69 -16.13
CA VAL A 75 -9.97 -31.20 -15.90
C VAL A 75 -10.54 -30.56 -17.16
N LEU A 76 -9.80 -29.65 -17.81
CA LEU A 76 -10.24 -28.99 -19.06
C LEU A 76 -10.46 -29.98 -20.21
N ARG A 77 -9.64 -31.03 -20.30
CA ARG A 77 -9.82 -32.11 -21.29
C ARG A 77 -11.06 -32.94 -20.99
N LYS A 78 -11.32 -33.30 -19.73
CA LYS A 78 -12.55 -34.00 -19.33
C LYS A 78 -13.80 -33.19 -19.66
N GLU A 79 -13.77 -31.88 -19.43
CA GLU A 79 -14.91 -31.00 -19.72
C GLU A 79 -15.19 -30.93 -21.23
N ARG A 80 -14.15 -30.86 -22.08
CA ARG A 80 -14.28 -30.89 -23.54
C ARG A 80 -14.74 -32.23 -24.12
N MET A 81 -14.53 -33.35 -23.42
CA MET A 81 -14.97 -34.66 -23.89
C MET A 81 -16.42 -34.97 -23.52
N ASN A 82 -16.99 -34.23 -22.56
CA ASN A 82 -18.38 -34.38 -22.12
C ASN A 82 -19.36 -33.41 -22.83
N HIS A 83 -18.88 -32.67 -23.84
CA HIS A 83 -19.62 -31.66 -24.59
C HIS A 83 -19.60 -31.97 -26.09
#